data_AF-A0A654TI03-F1
#
_entry.id   AF-A0A654TI03-F1
#
_cell.length_a   1.000
_cell.length_b   1.000
_cell.length_c   1.000
_cell.angle_alpha   90.00
_cell.angle_beta   90.00
_cell.angle_gamma   90.00
#
_symmetry.space_group_name_H-M   'P 1'
#
loop_
_entity.id
_entity.type
_entity.pdbx_description
1 polymer ?
#
loop_
_entity_poly.entity_id
_entity_poly.type
_entity_poly.pdbx_seq_one_letter_code
_entity_poly.pdbx_strand_id
1 'polypeptide(L)'
;MKLAEVPYDRVVELSSTLTMPRPNFPVVNFLDAGAAPLSVLLTAELTGTNIGVYSDGRYSYQLSIYVIRVEQGTAVAVMFPDNPIARESVARYLATLKSVFQRVAESGQQQNVA
;
A
#
# COMPACT_ATOMS: atom_id res chain seq x y z
N MET A 1 -3.97 29.64 6.87
CA MET A 1 -2.60 29.15 6.61
C MET A 1 -2.72 27.69 6.20
N LYS A 2 -2.29 27.30 4.99
CA LYS A 2 -2.41 25.92 4.51
C LYS A 2 -1.35 25.07 5.19
N LEU A 3 -1.76 24.22 6.14
CA LEU A 3 -0.84 23.29 6.83
C LEU A 3 -0.21 22.26 5.87
N ALA A 4 -0.78 22.10 4.67
CA ALA A 4 -0.27 21.19 3.63
C ALA A 4 1.14 21.53 3.12
N GLU A 5 1.63 22.76 3.31
CA GLU A 5 2.95 23.20 2.84
C GLU A 5 4.02 23.15 3.94
N VAL A 6 3.65 22.73 5.16
CA VAL A 6 4.55 22.71 6.31
C VAL A 6 5.02 21.27 6.56
N PRO A 7 6.33 20.98 6.49
CA PRO A 7 6.85 19.66 6.84
C PRO A 7 6.42 19.25 8.25
N TYR A 8 6.03 17.98 8.42
CA TYR A 8 5.47 17.48 9.69
C TYR A 8 6.42 17.72 10.87
N ASP A 9 7.73 17.61 10.66
CA ASP A 9 8.76 17.89 11.69
C ASP A 9 8.60 19.30 12.26
N ARG A 10 8.33 20.30 11.40
CA ARG A 10 8.12 21.67 11.83
C ARG A 10 6.80 21.87 12.58
N VAL A 11 5.79 21.06 12.29
CA VAL A 11 4.52 21.06 13.02
C VAL A 11 4.69 20.48 14.42
N VAL A 12 5.51 19.43 14.56
CA VAL A 12 5.87 18.82 15.87
C VAL A 12 6.67 19.80 16.73
N GLU A 13 7.62 20.54 16.15
CA GLU A 13 8.36 21.59 16.88
C GLU A 13 7.47 22.70 17.43
N LEU A 14 6.37 23.01 16.74
CA LEU A 14 5.45 24.09 17.09
C LEU A 14 4.32 23.65 18.02
N SER A 15 4.11 22.35 18.25
CA SER A 15 2.99 21.82 19.03
C SER A 15 3.43 20.75 20.02
N SER A 16 3.40 21.08 21.31
CA SER A 16 3.75 20.16 22.40
C SER A 16 2.79 18.99 22.58
N THR A 17 1.65 18.98 21.88
CA THR A 17 0.68 17.86 21.91
C THR A 17 0.96 16.80 20.84
N LEU A 18 1.84 17.09 19.88
CA LEU A 18 2.22 16.16 18.83
C LEU A 18 3.56 15.51 19.16
N THR A 19 3.69 14.24 18.79
CA THR A 19 4.93 13.48 18.93
C THR A 19 5.37 12.97 17.58
N MET A 20 6.68 12.78 17.40
CA MET A 20 7.19 12.08 16.22
C MET A 20 6.47 10.73 16.07
N PRO A 21 6.11 10.33 14.83
CA PRO A 21 5.57 9.01 14.60
C PRO A 21 6.58 8.00 15.12
N ARG A 22 6.12 7.00 15.86
CA ARG A 22 7.03 5.92 16.26
C ARG A 22 7.61 5.28 14.99
N PRO A 23 8.89 4.86 15.00
CA PRO A 23 9.38 3.96 13.97
C PRO A 23 8.38 2.80 13.86
N ASN A 24 8.12 2.32 12.64
CA ASN A 24 7.09 1.30 12.29
C ASN A 24 5.75 1.84 11.77
N PHE A 25 5.76 2.94 11.01
CA PHE A 25 4.62 3.21 10.13
C PHE A 25 4.59 2.16 9.00
N PRO A 26 3.41 1.62 8.63
CA PRO A 26 3.31 0.76 7.47
C PRO A 26 3.65 1.57 6.22
N VAL A 27 4.53 1.03 5.38
CA VAL A 27 4.77 1.60 4.05
C VAL A 27 3.77 0.97 3.09
N VAL A 28 2.97 1.81 2.42
CA VAL A 28 2.06 1.38 1.35
C VAL A 28 2.66 1.78 0.01
N ASN A 29 2.99 0.78 -0.80
CA ASN A 29 3.47 0.95 -2.16
C ASN A 29 2.30 0.66 -3.11
N PHE A 30 2.05 1.57 -4.04
CA PHE A 30 1.08 1.35 -5.12
C PHE A 30 1.84 1.13 -6.43
N LEU A 31 1.55 0.02 -7.10
CA LEU A 31 2.09 -0.31 -8.41
C LEU A 31 0.93 -0.48 -9.39
N ASP A 32 0.90 0.37 -10.42
CA ASP A 32 0.01 0.19 -11.55
C ASP A 32 0.76 -0.54 -12.67
N ALA A 33 0.52 -1.84 -12.83
CA ALA A 33 1.14 -2.61 -13.90
C ALA A 33 0.58 -2.23 -15.28
N GLY A 34 -0.58 -1.58 -15.34
CA GLY A 34 -1.14 -1.01 -16.57
C GLY A 34 -0.49 0.30 -16.99
N ALA A 35 0.42 0.87 -16.20
CA ALA A 35 1.20 2.05 -16.56
C ALA A 35 2.54 1.67 -17.20
N ALA A 36 3.08 2.57 -18.05
CA ALA A 36 4.39 2.37 -18.65
C ALA A 36 5.51 2.36 -17.58
N PRO A 37 6.58 1.56 -17.77
CA PRO A 37 6.86 0.69 -18.91
C PRO A 37 6.18 -0.69 -18.82
N LEU A 38 5.54 -1.02 -17.69
CA LEU A 38 4.96 -2.35 -17.46
C LEU A 38 3.75 -2.64 -18.36
N SER A 39 3.03 -1.61 -18.78
CA SER A 39 1.93 -1.73 -19.74
C SER A 39 2.34 -2.46 -21.02
N VAL A 40 3.57 -2.24 -21.49
CA VAL A 40 4.11 -2.89 -22.70
C VAL A 40 4.27 -4.40 -22.48
N LEU A 41 4.68 -4.81 -21.28
CA LEU A 41 4.78 -6.23 -20.92
C LEU A 41 3.41 -6.88 -20.82
N LEU A 42 2.41 -6.18 -20.27
CA LEU A 42 1.03 -6.71 -20.22
C LEU A 42 0.39 -6.83 -21.61
N THR A 43 0.73 -5.93 -22.55
CA THR A 43 0.24 -5.99 -23.94
C THR A 43 1.06 -6.90 -24.85
N ALA A 44 2.29 -7.24 -24.45
CA ALA A 44 3.05 -8.27 -25.14
C ALA A 44 2.32 -9.60 -24.93
N GLU A 45 2.21 -10.43 -25.96
CA GLU A 45 1.64 -11.78 -25.83
C GLU A 45 2.54 -12.66 -24.95
N LEU A 46 2.47 -12.46 -23.64
CA LEU A 46 3.18 -13.21 -22.62
C LEU A 46 2.40 -14.44 -22.17
N THR A 47 1.52 -14.96 -23.03
CA THR A 47 0.68 -16.13 -22.76
C THR A 47 1.54 -17.30 -22.27
N GLY A 48 1.34 -17.72 -21.02
CA GLY A 48 2.14 -18.77 -20.37
C GLY A 48 3.37 -18.29 -19.56
N THR A 49 3.61 -16.98 -19.47
CA THR A 49 4.70 -16.40 -18.66
C THR A 49 4.24 -16.15 -17.24
N ASN A 50 4.96 -16.71 -16.27
CA ASN A 50 4.66 -16.52 -14.85
C ASN A 50 5.51 -15.37 -14.29
N ILE A 51 4.91 -14.18 -14.17
CA ILE A 51 5.58 -13.01 -13.60
C ILE A 51 5.26 -12.96 -12.09
N GLY A 52 6.30 -12.98 -11.26
CA GLY A 52 6.19 -12.92 -9.81
C GLY A 52 6.94 -11.73 -9.23
N VAL A 53 6.43 -11.19 -8.12
CA VAL A 53 7.20 -10.28 -7.25
C VAL A 53 7.96 -11.14 -6.25
N TYR A 54 9.28 -11.08 -6.29
CA TYR A 54 10.16 -11.81 -5.38
C TYR A 54 10.80 -10.85 -4.38
N SER A 55 10.78 -11.23 -3.10
CA SER A 55 11.48 -10.54 -2.03
C SER A 55 12.63 -11.43 -1.55
N ASP A 56 13.76 -10.83 -1.20
CA ASP A 56 14.89 -11.52 -0.56
C ASP A 56 14.64 -11.82 0.93
N GLY A 57 13.43 -11.50 1.42
CA GLY A 57 13.00 -11.72 2.80
C GLY A 57 13.59 -10.73 3.80
N ARG A 58 14.34 -9.72 3.33
CA ARG A 58 14.90 -8.69 4.21
C ARG A 58 13.87 -7.59 4.45
N TYR A 59 13.75 -7.19 5.70
CA TYR A 59 12.79 -6.17 6.12
C TYR A 59 13.37 -4.77 5.92
N SER A 60 12.82 -4.00 4.98
CA SER A 60 13.06 -2.55 4.97
C SER A 60 12.25 -1.83 6.06
N TYR A 61 11.08 -2.38 6.42
CA TYR A 61 10.17 -1.93 7.47
C TYR A 61 9.47 -3.14 8.11
N GLN A 62 8.95 -2.98 9.33
CA GLN A 62 8.24 -4.06 10.04
C GLN A 62 6.93 -4.50 9.35
N LEU A 63 6.32 -3.61 8.56
CA LEU A 63 5.10 -3.89 7.81
C LEU A 63 5.14 -3.14 6.47
N SER A 64 5.25 -3.89 5.37
CA SER A 64 5.21 -3.34 4.01
C SER A 64 4.01 -3.90 3.26
N ILE A 65 3.20 -3.00 2.69
CA ILE A 65 2.00 -3.33 1.93
C ILE A 65 2.24 -2.92 0.48
N TYR A 66 1.96 -3.84 -0.45
CA TYR A 66 2.03 -3.61 -1.88
C TYR A 66 0.64 -3.79 -2.47
N VAL A 67 0.06 -2.69 -2.95
CA VAL A 67 -1.19 -2.70 -3.70
C VAL A 67 -0.84 -2.68 -5.18
N ILE A 68 -1.20 -3.73 -5.90
CA ILE A 68 -0.80 -3.95 -7.29
C ILE A 68 -2.06 -3.99 -8.14
N ARG A 69 -2.22 -3.03 -9.04
CA ARG A 69 -3.26 -3.06 -10.07
C ARG A 69 -2.73 -3.80 -11.30
N VAL A 70 -3.45 -4.84 -11.71
CA VAL A 70 -3.23 -5.58 -12.95
C VAL A 70 -4.49 -5.51 -13.81
N GLU A 71 -4.42 -5.97 -15.06
CA GLU A 71 -5.55 -5.89 -16.01
C GLU A 71 -6.84 -6.51 -15.44
N GLN A 72 -6.73 -7.67 -14.79
CA GLN A 72 -7.86 -8.45 -14.31
C GLN A 72 -8.33 -8.07 -12.89
N GLY A 73 -7.68 -7.11 -12.23
CA GLY A 73 -8.08 -6.68 -10.88
C GLY A 73 -6.97 -6.04 -10.05
N THR A 74 -7.17 -5.99 -8.74
CA THR A 74 -6.19 -5.47 -7.78
C THR A 74 -5.78 -6.58 -6.80
N ALA A 75 -4.49 -6.82 -6.70
CA ALA A 75 -3.88 -7.71 -5.72
C ALA A 75 -3.25 -6.90 -4.59
N VAL A 76 -3.21 -7.48 -3.38
CA VAL A 76 -2.48 -6.89 -2.25
C VAL A 76 -1.54 -7.95 -1.68
N ALA A 77 -0.27 -7.60 -1.57
CA ALA A 77 0.75 -8.41 -0.89
C ALA A 77 1.24 -7.68 0.35
N VAL A 78 1.46 -8.41 1.45
CA VAL A 78 1.94 -7.84 2.71
C VAL A 78 3.14 -8.64 3.18
N MET A 79 4.23 -7.94 3.48
CA MET A 79 5.39 -8.49 4.16
C MET A 79 5.25 -8.18 5.66
N PHE A 80 5.28 -9.22 6.48
CA PHE A 80 5.09 -9.15 7.93
C PHE A 80 5.96 -10.21 8.63
N PRO A 81 6.25 -10.06 9.93
CA PRO A 81 7.04 -11.04 10.68
C PRO A 81 6.36 -12.41 10.71
N ASP A 82 7.10 -13.50 10.47
CA ASP A 82 6.52 -14.85 10.46
C ASP A 82 6.25 -15.36 11.88
N ASN A 83 5.13 -14.93 12.44
CA ASN A 83 4.58 -15.45 13.70
C ASN A 83 3.04 -15.49 13.66
N PRO A 84 2.41 -16.31 14.52
CA PRO A 84 0.96 -16.49 14.50
C PRO A 84 0.15 -15.20 14.75
N ILE A 85 0.64 -14.33 15.64
CA ILE A 85 -0.03 -13.07 16.00
C ILE A 85 -0.05 -12.11 14.81
N ALA A 86 1.08 -11.97 14.14
CA ALA A 86 1.20 -11.13 12.94
C ALA A 86 0.34 -11.68 11.80
N ARG A 87 0.32 -13.00 11.60
CA ARG A 87 -0.51 -13.66 10.58
C ARG A 87 -2.00 -13.39 10.80
N GLU A 88 -2.50 -13.57 12.02
CA GLU A 88 -3.90 -13.31 12.38
C GLU A 88 -4.25 -11.82 12.21
N SER A 89 -3.35 -10.94 12.64
CA SER A 89 -3.54 -9.48 12.55
C SER A 89 -3.58 -9.00 11.10
N VAL A 90 -2.66 -9.47 10.25
CA VAL A 90 -2.62 -9.14 8.82
C VAL A 90 -3.84 -9.71 8.10
N ALA A 91 -4.30 -10.92 8.43
CA ALA A 91 -5.50 -11.50 7.83
C ALA A 91 -6.74 -10.62 8.09
N ARG A 92 -6.95 -10.17 9.34
CA ARG A 92 -8.03 -9.22 9.68
C ARG A 92 -7.90 -7.89 8.95
N TYR A 93 -6.68 -7.36 8.88
CA TYR A 93 -6.40 -6.11 8.21
C TYR A 93 -6.73 -6.21 6.71
N LEU A 94 -6.31 -7.28 6.03
CA LEU A 94 -6.57 -7.51 4.61
C LEU A 94 -8.06 -7.70 4.32
N ALA A 95 -8.80 -8.39 5.19
CA ALA A 95 -10.25 -8.51 5.06
C ALA A 95 -10.94 -7.13 5.15
N THR A 96 -10.50 -6.29 6.09
CA THR A 96 -11.01 -4.93 6.26
C THR A 96 -10.66 -4.05 5.06
N LEU A 97 -9.40 -4.09 4.62
CA LEU A 97 -8.91 -3.34 3.46
C LEU A 97 -9.71 -3.67 2.21
N LYS A 98 -9.94 -4.96 1.94
CA LYS A 98 -10.77 -5.41 0.82
C LYS A 98 -12.19 -4.85 0.91
N SER A 99 -12.84 -4.94 2.07
CA SER A 99 -14.19 -4.40 2.28
C SER A 99 -14.26 -2.90 2.05
N VAL A 100 -13.25 -2.14 2.49
CA VAL A 100 -13.17 -0.69 2.25
C VAL A 100 -13.01 -0.40 0.76
N PHE A 101 -12.11 -1.11 0.06
CA PHE A 101 -11.89 -0.91 -1.38
C PHE A 101 -13.13 -1.22 -2.20
N GLN A 102 -13.85 -2.30 -1.88
CA GLN A 102 -15.12 -2.64 -2.53
C GLN A 102 -16.15 -1.52 -2.32
N ARG A 103 -16.33 -1.05 -1.08
CA ARG A 103 -17.27 0.03 -0.78
C ARG A 103 -16.93 1.32 -1.53
N VAL A 104 -15.65 1.69 -1.61
CA VAL A 104 -15.22 2.88 -2.38
C VAL A 104 -15.52 2.69 -3.86
N ALA A 105 -15.18 1.53 -4.44
CA ALA A 105 -15.42 1.22 -5.85
C ALA A 105 -16.92 1.22 -6.20
N GLU A 106 -17.77 0.68 -5.33
CA GLU A 106 -19.23 0.65 -5.49
C GLU A 106 -19.86 2.03 -5.33
N SER A 107 -19.34 2.86 -4.42
CA SER A 107 -19.90 4.20 -4.14
C SER A 107 -19.68 5.22 -5.26
N GLY A 108 -18.77 4.96 -6.21
CA GLY A 108 -18.49 5.84 -7.35
C GLY A 108 -17.95 7.24 -6.99
N GLN A 109 -17.75 7.54 -5.71
CA GLN A 109 -17.30 8.84 -5.26
C GLN A 109 -15.77 8.90 -5.29
N GLN A 110 -15.21 9.45 -6.36
CA GLN A 110 -13.93 10.16 -6.27
C GLN A 110 -14.14 11.40 -5.37
N GLN A 111 -14.30 11.20 -4.06
CA GLN A 111 -14.01 12.31 -3.16
C GLN A 111 -12.50 12.52 -3.26
N ASN A 112 -12.11 13.69 -3.78
CA ASN A 112 -10.73 14.18 -3.70
C ASN A 112 -10.32 14.16 -2.22
N VAL A 113 -9.64 13.09 -1.79
CA VAL A 113 -9.01 13.05 -0.48
C VAL A 113 -7.69 13.81 -0.64
N ALA A 114 -7.77 15.11 -0.36
CA ALA A 114 -6.63 15.99 -0.15
C ALA A 114 -6.10 15.87 1.29
#